data_AF-A0A2N1JYX2-F1
#
_entry.id   AF-A0A2N1JYX2-F1
#
_cell.length_a   1.000
_cell.length_b   1.000
_cell.length_c   1.000
_cell.angle_alpha   90.00
_cell.angle_beta   90.00
_cell.angle_gamma   90.00
#
_symmetry.space_group_name_H-M   'P 1'
#
loop_
_entity.id
_entity.type
_entity.pdbx_description
1 polymer ?
#
loop_
_entity_poly.entity_id
_entity_poly.type
_entity_poly.pdbx_seq_one_letter_code
_entity_poly.pdbx_strand_id
1 'polypeptide(L)'
;MLRTNETISPHFLYRKTKINMDIITDLLIDLSFECPFLGTKYILLCDNKDIDMVHAFEFNTIKEMKEFIVKNGKKCPDCDSKLNLNQRDIRVRFYKKKVYANVM
;
A
#
# COMPACT_ATOMS: atom_id res chain seq x y z
N MET A 1 6.46 -17.22 -11.98
CA MET A 1 6.25 -17.16 -10.53
C MET A 1 6.81 -15.85 -10.01
N LEU A 2 6.08 -15.13 -9.16
CA LEU A 2 6.58 -13.90 -8.49
C LEU A 2 7.70 -14.26 -7.51
N ARG A 3 8.80 -13.50 -7.56
CA ARG A 3 9.90 -13.62 -6.59
C ARG A 3 9.45 -13.06 -5.24
N THR A 4 10.13 -13.49 -4.18
CA THR A 4 9.86 -12.99 -2.83
C THR A 4 10.09 -11.48 -2.76
N ASN A 5 9.22 -10.77 -2.04
CA ASN A 5 9.19 -9.30 -1.93
C ASN A 5 8.91 -8.55 -3.25
N GLU A 6 8.58 -9.25 -4.35
CA GLU A 6 8.05 -8.56 -5.53
C GLU A 6 6.63 -8.07 -5.24
N THR A 7 6.37 -6.85 -5.68
CA THR A 7 5.05 -6.23 -5.55
C THR A 7 4.11 -6.75 -6.63
N ILE A 8 2.88 -7.03 -6.21
CA ILE A 8 1.78 -7.43 -7.08
C ILE A 8 0.89 -6.21 -7.25
N SER A 9 0.80 -5.73 -8.48
CA SER A 9 -0.12 -4.66 -8.84
C SER A 9 -1.46 -5.24 -9.31
N PRO A 10 -2.61 -4.71 -8.86
CA PRO A 10 -3.91 -5.06 -9.42
C PRO A 10 -3.95 -4.92 -10.96
N HIS A 11 -3.27 -3.93 -11.53
CA HIS A 11 -3.15 -3.76 -12.99
C HIS A 11 -2.42 -4.94 -13.67
N PHE A 12 -1.46 -5.56 -13.01
CA PHE A 12 -0.79 -6.75 -13.54
C PHE A 12 -1.77 -7.92 -13.65
N LEU A 13 -2.56 -8.15 -12.60
CA LEU A 13 -3.57 -9.20 -12.57
C LEU A 13 -4.69 -8.92 -13.57
N TYR A 14 -5.21 -7.69 -13.64
CA TYR A 14 -6.20 -7.27 -14.63
C TYR A 14 -5.75 -7.61 -16.05
N ARG A 15 -4.49 -7.29 -16.41
CA ARG A 15 -3.95 -7.57 -17.74
C ARG A 15 -3.92 -9.08 -18.06
N LYS A 16 -3.76 -9.93 -17.05
CA LYS A 16 -3.66 -11.39 -17.19
C LYS A 16 -5.00 -12.10 -17.14
N THR A 17 -5.91 -11.66 -16.26
CA THR A 17 -7.17 -12.36 -15.96
C THR A 17 -8.38 -11.70 -16.60
N LYS A 18 -8.28 -10.41 -16.99
CA LYS A 18 -9.38 -9.56 -17.44
C LYS A 18 -10.51 -9.39 -16.41
N ILE A 19 -10.29 -9.79 -15.15
CA ILE A 19 -11.21 -9.52 -14.05
C ILE A 19 -11.16 -8.04 -13.71
N ASN A 20 -12.29 -7.44 -13.35
CA ASN A 20 -12.39 -6.05 -12.96
C ASN A 20 -11.38 -5.69 -11.84
N MET A 21 -10.76 -4.51 -11.94
CA MET A 21 -9.72 -4.06 -10.99
C MET A 21 -10.23 -3.89 -9.56
N ASP A 22 -11.46 -3.43 -9.37
CA ASP A 22 -12.06 -3.24 -8.05
C ASP A 22 -12.20 -4.60 -7.36
N ILE A 23 -12.73 -5.61 -8.09
CA ILE A 23 -12.83 -6.99 -7.61
C ILE A 23 -11.44 -7.57 -7.27
N ILE A 24 -10.44 -7.37 -8.12
CA ILE A 24 -9.07 -7.83 -7.85
C ILE A 24 -8.52 -7.16 -6.58
N THR A 25 -8.79 -5.86 -6.41
CA THR A 25 -8.30 -5.10 -5.26
C THR A 25 -8.95 -5.60 -3.98
N ASP A 26 -10.27 -5.78 -3.97
CA ASP A 26 -11.00 -6.32 -2.82
C ASP A 26 -10.49 -7.72 -2.45
N LEU A 27 -10.34 -8.61 -3.44
CA LEU A 27 -9.79 -9.96 -3.22
C LEU A 27 -8.38 -9.94 -2.64
N LEU A 28 -7.50 -9.04 -3.11
CA LEU A 28 -6.15 -8.92 -2.59
C LEU A 28 -6.12 -8.35 -1.17
N ILE A 29 -7.06 -7.45 -0.84
CA ILE A 29 -7.25 -6.93 0.52
C ILE A 29 -7.67 -8.09 1.43
N ASP A 30 -8.71 -8.83 1.08
CA ASP A 30 -9.22 -9.96 1.87
C ASP A 30 -8.12 -11.02 2.08
N LEU A 31 -7.45 -11.41 0.98
CA LEU A 31 -6.34 -12.35 1.05
C LEU A 31 -5.16 -11.82 1.87
N SER A 32 -4.98 -10.51 2.02
CA SER A 32 -3.89 -9.99 2.85
C SER A 32 -4.10 -10.22 4.34
N PHE A 33 -5.35 -10.41 4.77
CA PHE A 33 -5.69 -10.76 6.15
C PHE A 33 -5.61 -12.27 6.41
N GLU A 34 -5.92 -13.09 5.40
CA GLU A 34 -6.00 -14.55 5.55
C GLU A 34 -4.73 -15.29 5.12
N CYS A 35 -4.04 -14.80 4.07
CA CYS A 35 -2.92 -15.49 3.47
C CYS A 35 -1.60 -15.08 4.13
N PRO A 36 -0.88 -15.99 4.81
CA PRO A 36 0.40 -15.68 5.47
C PRO A 36 1.50 -15.29 4.45
N PHE A 37 1.28 -15.58 3.17
CA PHE A 37 2.22 -15.30 2.09
C PHE A 37 2.00 -13.95 1.42
N LEU A 38 0.90 -13.26 1.75
CA LEU A 38 0.56 -11.95 1.18
C LEU A 38 0.74 -10.87 2.25
N GLY A 39 1.53 -9.85 1.93
CA GLY A 39 1.67 -8.66 2.74
C GLY A 39 1.10 -7.44 2.04
N THR A 40 0.71 -6.44 2.83
CA THR A 40 0.28 -5.13 2.35
C THR A 40 1.27 -4.07 2.78
N LYS A 41 1.47 -3.09 1.91
CA LYS A 41 2.06 -1.80 2.25
C LYS A 41 1.10 -0.69 1.90
N TYR A 42 0.99 0.28 2.80
CA TYR A 42 0.17 1.46 2.64
C TYR A 42 1.07 2.62 2.29
N ILE A 43 0.77 3.33 1.21
CA ILE A 43 1.52 4.49 0.77
C ILE A 43 0.62 5.71 0.87
N LEU A 44 1.11 6.69 1.62
CA LEU A 44 0.49 7.99 1.76
C LEU A 44 1.33 9.03 1.01
N LEU A 45 0.68 9.87 0.23
CA LEU A 45 1.32 10.94 -0.52
C LEU A 45 0.93 12.29 0.10
N CYS A 46 1.79 13.30 -0.03
CA CYS A 46 1.37 14.68 0.23
C CYS A 46 0.78 15.34 -1.03
N ASP A 47 -0.04 16.35 -0.82
CA ASP A 47 -0.68 17.15 -1.86
C ASP A 47 0.17 18.41 -2.14
N ASN A 48 1.43 18.18 -2.54
CA ASN A 48 2.31 19.26 -2.97
C ASN A 48 1.83 19.77 -4.34
N LYS A 49 1.80 21.09 -4.52
CA LYS A 49 1.39 21.71 -5.79
C LYS A 49 2.36 21.40 -6.92
N ASP A 50 3.63 21.23 -6.57
CA ASP A 50 4.64 20.75 -7.51
C ASP A 50 4.66 19.22 -7.46
N ILE A 51 4.33 18.60 -8.60
CA ILE A 51 4.19 17.14 -8.72
C ILE A 51 5.53 16.43 -8.51
N ASP A 52 6.64 17.09 -8.82
CA ASP A 52 7.99 16.56 -8.66
C ASP A 52 8.46 16.63 -7.20
N MET A 53 7.74 17.38 -6.35
CA MET A 53 8.02 17.52 -4.92
C MET A 53 6.99 16.80 -4.03
N VAL A 54 6.26 15.83 -4.58
CA VAL A 54 5.34 14.99 -3.82
C VAL A 54 6.12 13.94 -3.03
N HIS A 55 6.04 14.03 -1.70
CA HIS A 55 6.63 13.06 -0.78
C HIS A 55 5.74 11.83 -0.60
N ALA A 56 6.36 10.65 -0.56
CA ALA A 56 5.69 9.37 -0.35
C ALA A 56 6.18 8.70 0.93
N PHE A 57 5.23 8.31 1.78
CA PHE A 57 5.49 7.63 3.04
C PHE A 57 4.92 6.21 2.97
N GLU A 58 5.72 5.22 3.36
CA GLU A 58 5.36 3.80 3.30
C GLU A 58 5.18 3.22 4.70
N PHE A 59 4.09 2.47 4.91
CA PHE A 59 3.72 1.86 6.18
C PHE A 59 3.38 0.38 5.98
N ASN A 60 3.65 -0.45 6.98
CA ASN A 60 3.34 -1.88 6.95
C ASN A 60 1.92 -2.15 7.46
N THR A 61 1.37 -1.27 8.29
CA THR A 61 0.02 -1.42 8.84
C THR A 61 -0.81 -0.14 8.71
N ILE A 62 -2.13 -0.30 8.67
CA ILE A 62 -3.08 0.84 8.73
C ILE A 62 -2.90 1.62 10.04
N LYS A 63 -2.56 0.93 11.14
CA LYS A 63 -2.34 1.54 12.44
C LYS A 63 -1.17 2.53 12.41
N GLU A 64 -0.01 2.09 11.89
CA GLU A 64 1.17 2.95 11.71
C GLU A 64 0.85 4.19 10.87
N MET A 65 0.12 4.01 9.76
CA MET A 65 -0.29 5.12 8.90
C MET A 65 -1.22 6.10 9.65
N LYS A 66 -2.21 5.61 10.41
CA LYS A 66 -3.11 6.45 11.20
C LYS A 66 -2.36 7.22 12.28
N GLU A 67 -1.45 6.56 12.99
CA GLU A 67 -0.60 7.18 14.01
C GLU A 67 0.28 8.29 13.40
N PHE A 68 0.86 8.05 12.22
CA PHE A 68 1.60 9.06 11.48
C PHE A 68 0.74 10.28 11.12
N ILE A 69 -0.49 10.07 10.63
CA ILE A 69 -1.41 11.16 10.26
C ILE A 69 -1.77 12.01 11.50
N VAL A 70 -2.07 11.36 12.62
CA VAL A 70 -2.44 12.04 13.87
C VAL A 70 -1.24 12.81 14.43
N LYS A 71 -0.07 12.16 14.48
CA LYS A 71 1.17 12.75 15.02
C LYS A 71 1.58 14.01 14.26
N ASN A 72 1.44 14.03 12.94
CA ASN A 72 1.84 15.16 12.09
C ASN A 72 0.69 16.13 11.79
N GLY A 73 -0.46 16.02 12.48
CA GLY A 73 -1.58 16.96 12.30
C GLY A 73 -2.14 17.00 10.87
N LYS A 74 -2.15 15.87 10.16
CA LYS A 74 -2.56 15.74 8.75
C LYS A 74 -1.70 16.51 7.74
N LYS A 75 -0.46 16.83 8.09
CA LYS A 75 0.51 17.51 7.23
C LYS A 75 1.73 16.65 6.93
N CYS A 76 2.35 16.94 5.79
CA CYS A 76 3.63 16.37 5.41
C CYS A 76 4.73 16.96 6.31
N PRO A 77 5.54 16.13 6.97
CA PRO A 77 6.62 16.61 7.83
C PRO A 77 7.73 17.32 7.05
N ASP A 78 7.89 17.03 5.76
CA ASP A 78 9.01 17.51 4.94
C ASP A 78 8.71 18.82 4.21
N CYS A 79 7.45 19.09 3.86
CA CYS A 79 7.07 20.30 3.11
C CYS A 79 5.84 21.05 3.65
N ASP A 80 5.29 20.65 4.81
CA ASP A 80 4.09 21.21 5.45
C ASP A 80 2.80 21.19 4.59
N SER A 81 2.88 20.64 3.37
CA SER A 81 1.72 20.42 2.50
C SER A 81 0.75 19.44 3.14
N LYS A 82 -0.54 19.52 2.80
CA LYS A 82 -1.53 18.59 3.34
C LYS A 82 -1.19 17.16 2.93
N LEU A 83 -1.43 16.19 3.81
CA LEU A 83 -1.43 14.78 3.40
C LEU A 83 -2.65 14.53 2.53
N ASN A 84 -2.50 13.77 1.45
CA ASN A 84 -3.62 13.36 0.62
C ASN A 84 -4.36 12.23 1.32
N LEU A 85 -5.43 12.60 2.04
CA LEU A 85 -6.25 11.68 2.83
C LEU A 85 -7.48 11.17 2.07
N ASN A 86 -7.62 11.47 0.78
CA ASN A 86 -8.68 10.87 -0.01
C ASN A 86 -8.46 9.35 -0.05
N GLN A 87 -9.49 8.59 0.35
CA GLN A 87 -9.42 7.12 0.40
C GLN A 87 -9.04 6.49 -0.95
N ARG A 88 -9.23 7.21 -2.06
CA ARG A 88 -8.85 6.79 -3.42
C ARG A 88 -7.34 6.93 -3.70
N ASP A 89 -6.64 7.80 -2.97
CA ASP A 89 -5.24 8.12 -3.21
C ASP A 89 -4.28 7.47 -2.20
N ILE A 90 -4.81 6.85 -1.14
CA ILE A 90 -4.04 5.93 -0.30
C ILE A 90 -3.76 4.69 -1.14
N ARG A 91 -2.52 4.55 -1.61
CA ARG A 91 -2.14 3.44 -2.48
C ARG A 91 -1.83 2.23 -1.62
N VAL A 92 -2.50 1.11 -1.90
CA VAL A 92 -2.18 -0.19 -1.30
C VAL A 92 -1.33 -0.97 -2.29
N ARG A 93 -0.18 -1.47 -1.84
CA ARG A 93 0.65 -2.40 -2.59
C ARG A 93 0.64 -3.76 -1.90
N PHE A 94 0.54 -4.81 -2.69
CA PHE A 94 0.63 -6.17 -2.20
C PHE A 94 2.01 -6.73 -2.51
N TYR A 95 2.59 -7.56 -1.64
CA TYR A 95 3.86 -8.22 -1.91
C TYR A 95 3.85 -9.65 -1.37
N LYS A 96 4.66 -10.51 -2.00
CA LYS A 96 4.87 -11.88 -1.53
C LYS A 96 5.80 -11.88 -0.32
N LYS A 97 5.30 -12.21 0.87
CA LYS A 97 6.10 -12.37 2.10
C LYS A 97 7.11 -13.51 1.95
N LYS A 98 8.26 -13.36 2.59
CA LYS A 98 9.25 -14.43 2.75
C LYS A 98 8.76 -15.38 3.83
N VAL A 99 8.62 -16.66 3.49
CA VAL A 99 8.30 -17.71 4.46
C VAL A 99 9.62 -18.18 5.05
N TYR A 100 9.81 -17.96 6.35
CA TYR A 100 10.75 -18.78 7.08
C TYR A 100 10.00 -20.06 7.40
N ALA A 101 10.45 -21.19 6.86
CA ALA A 101 10.00 -22.47 7.37
C ALA A 101 10.42 -22.49 8.85
N ASN A 102 9.46 -22.47 9.77
CA ASN A 102 9.74 -22.97 11.11
C ASN A 102 10.02 -24.46 10.91
N VAL A 103 11.30 -24.79 10.83
CA VAL A 103 11.76 -26.15 11.05
C VAL A 103 11.54 -26.39 12.54
N MET A 104 10.35 -26.88 12.86
CA MET A 104 10.08 -27.58 14.12
C MET A 104 10.40 -29.05 13.91
#